data_AF-A0A7S1A635-F1
#
_entry.id   AF-A0A7S1A635-F1
#
_cell.length_a   1.000
_cell.length_b   1.000
_cell.length_c   1.000
_cell.angle_alpha   90.00
_cell.angle_beta   90.00
_cell.angle_gamma   90.00
#
_symmetry.space_group_name_H-M   'P 1'
#
loop_
_entity.id
_entity.type
_entity.pdbx_description
1 polymer ?
#
loop_
_entity_poly.entity_id
_entity_poly.type
_entity_poly.pdbx_seq_one_letter_code
_entity_poly.pdbx_strand_id
1 'polypeptide(L)'
;VLRVYEGLEDLRSEQQALIEEAVECTGVSTDEAFMFLRAHGWDVTAFNEAFFEDPDAERQRTGLSEGGPSPKASGDLCGVCFVDPGVPVLSCEQHLLKQERHPSFCKDCWRQYLEHGVLE
;
A
#
# COMPACT_ATOMS: atom_id res chain seq x y z
N VAL A 1 28.88 -7.61 2.79
CA VAL A 1 29.13 -7.75 1.33
C VAL A 1 28.37 -6.63 0.65
N LEU A 2 29.05 -5.68 0.01
CA LEU A 2 28.37 -4.62 -0.75
C LEU A 2 27.77 -5.26 -2.01
N ARG A 3 26.44 -5.35 -2.07
CA ARG A 3 25.75 -5.73 -3.31
C ARG A 3 25.76 -4.52 -4.23
N VAL A 4 26.34 -4.69 -5.41
CA VAL A 4 26.35 -3.69 -6.47
C VAL A 4 25.30 -4.12 -7.48
N TYR A 5 24.38 -3.22 -7.79
CA TYR A 5 23.32 -3.44 -8.78
C TYR A 5 23.71 -2.73 -10.08
N GLU A 6 23.58 -3.41 -11.21
CA GLU A 6 23.99 -2.88 -12.51
C GLU A 6 22.88 -2.02 -13.16
N GLY A 7 21.63 -2.16 -12.69
CA GLY A 7 20.52 -1.31 -13.13
C GLY A 7 19.27 -1.33 -12.23
N LEU A 8 18.27 -0.54 -12.62
CA LEU A 8 16.97 -0.46 -11.94
C LEU A 8 16.19 -1.78 -12.02
N GLU A 9 16.45 -2.60 -13.03
CA GLU A 9 15.85 -3.92 -13.17
C GLU A 9 16.37 -4.89 -12.10
N ASP A 10 17.67 -4.88 -11.83
CA ASP A 10 18.26 -5.69 -10.77
C ASP A 10 17.74 -5.28 -9.39
N LEU A 11 17.62 -3.97 -9.15
CA LEU A 11 17.03 -3.44 -7.92
C LEU A 11 15.57 -3.87 -7.74
N ARG A 12 14.78 -3.83 -8.81
CA ARG A 12 13.38 -4.29 -8.79
C ARG A 12 13.29 -5.78 -8.55
N SER A 13 14.17 -6.57 -9.17
CA SER A 13 14.23 -8.02 -8.98
C SER A 13 14.57 -8.38 -7.55
N GLU A 14 15.58 -7.72 -6.96
CA GLU A 14 15.95 -7.93 -5.55
C GLU A 14 14.82 -7.52 -4.61
N GLN A 15 14.24 -6.33 -4.82
CA GLN A 15 13.09 -5.88 -4.03
C GLN A 15 11.96 -6.90 -4.06
N GLN A 16 11.63 -7.43 -5.23
CA GLN A 16 10.60 -8.44 -5.40
C GLN A 16 10.95 -9.73 -4.65
N ALA A 17 12.20 -10.19 -4.73
CA ALA A 17 12.66 -11.39 -4.02
C ALA A 17 12.56 -11.25 -2.50
N LEU A 18 12.94 -10.09 -1.94
CA LEU A 18 12.82 -9.84 -0.49
C LEU A 18 11.35 -9.80 -0.04
N ILE A 19 10.46 -9.23 -0.86
CA ILE A 19 9.02 -9.22 -0.59
C ILE A 19 8.45 -10.63 -0.62
N GLU A 20 8.83 -11.43 -1.62
CA GLU A 20 8.40 -12.83 -1.73
C GLU A 20 8.86 -13.65 -0.52
N GLU A 21 10.12 -13.49 -0.09
CA GLU A 21 10.64 -14.15 1.12
C GLU A 21 9.83 -13.77 2.37
N ALA A 22 9.53 -12.48 2.54
CA ALA A 22 8.72 -11.98 3.66
C ALA A 22 7.28 -12.53 3.63
N VAL A 23 6.64 -12.55 2.45
CA VAL A 23 5.30 -13.10 2.24
C VAL A 23 5.27 -14.60 2.54
N GLU A 24 6.24 -15.37 2.03
CA GLU A 24 6.34 -16.80 2.27
C GLU A 24 6.54 -17.12 3.76
N CYS A 25 7.32 -16.30 4.48
CA CYS A 25 7.62 -16.53 5.89
C CYS A 25 6.45 -16.16 6.81
N THR A 26 5.79 -15.02 6.57
CA THR A 26 4.81 -14.43 7.50
C THR A 26 3.36 -14.59 7.06
N GLY A 27 3.11 -14.91 5.79
CA GLY A 27 1.78 -15.05 5.22
C GLY A 27 1.00 -13.75 5.03
N VAL A 28 1.66 -12.59 5.18
CA VAL A 28 1.04 -11.28 4.91
C VAL A 28 0.92 -11.03 3.40
N SER A 29 0.13 -10.03 3.00
CA SER A 29 0.03 -9.65 1.59
C SER A 29 1.31 -8.96 1.07
N THR A 30 1.50 -8.95 -0.24
CA THR A 30 2.64 -8.30 -0.91
C THR A 30 2.80 -6.83 -0.51
N ASP A 31 1.69 -6.10 -0.42
CA ASP A 31 1.70 -4.67 -0.07
C ASP A 31 2.08 -4.45 1.39
N GLU A 32 1.60 -5.32 2.29
CA GLU A 32 1.99 -5.28 3.70
C GLU A 32 3.46 -5.61 3.87
N ALA A 33 3.95 -6.68 3.23
CA ALA A 33 5.36 -7.07 3.24
C ALA A 33 6.27 -5.93 2.74
N PHE A 34 5.88 -5.26 1.64
CA PHE A 34 6.60 -4.08 1.14
C PHE A 34 6.69 -2.98 2.21
N MET A 35 5.58 -2.66 2.87
CA MET A 35 5.51 -1.62 3.89
C MET A 35 6.34 -1.97 5.14
N PHE A 36 6.30 -3.23 5.58
CA PHE A 36 7.11 -3.73 6.68
C PHE A 36 8.60 -3.68 6.35
N LEU A 37 9.02 -4.23 5.21
CA LEU A 37 10.42 -4.20 4.78
C LEU A 37 10.94 -2.77 4.66
N ARG A 38 10.14 -1.84 4.15
CA ARG A 38 10.49 -0.43 4.12
C ARG A 38 10.74 0.14 5.52
N ALA A 39 9.94 -0.24 6.52
CA ALA A 39 10.09 0.20 7.91
C ALA A 39 11.30 -0.44 8.62
N HIS A 40 11.80 -1.56 8.10
CA HIS A 40 13.00 -2.28 8.58
C HIS A 40 14.22 -2.11 7.69
N GLY A 41 14.22 -1.12 6.80
CA GLY A 41 15.38 -0.83 5.94
C GLY A 41 15.75 -1.97 4.99
N TRP A 42 14.77 -2.77 4.56
CA TRP A 42 14.91 -3.95 3.71
C TRP A 42 15.65 -5.14 4.35
N ASP A 43 15.71 -5.20 5.68
CA ASP A 43 16.20 -6.37 6.43
C ASP A 43 15.04 -7.33 6.75
N VAL A 44 14.96 -8.43 5.98
CA VAL A 44 13.95 -9.48 6.16
C VAL A 44 14.07 -10.17 7.52
N THR A 45 15.29 -10.33 8.04
CA THR A 45 15.50 -11.00 9.34
C THR A 45 14.99 -10.13 10.47
N ALA A 46 15.36 -8.84 10.48
CA ALA A 46 14.88 -7.89 11.48
C ALA A 46 13.35 -7.74 11.43
N PHE A 47 12.77 -7.72 10.23
CA PHE A 47 11.32 -7.74 10.07
C PHE A 47 10.69 -8.99 10.68
N ASN A 48 11.16 -10.18 10.30
CA ASN A 48 10.60 -11.44 10.77
C ASN A 48 10.67 -11.53 12.30
N GLU A 49 11.81 -11.18 12.90
CA GLU A 49 11.97 -11.18 14.36
C GLU A 49 10.93 -10.27 15.05
N ALA A 50 10.79 -9.03 14.57
CA ALA A 50 9.82 -8.08 15.13
C ALA A 50 8.37 -8.53 14.90
N PHE A 51 8.06 -9.03 13.71
CA PHE A 51 6.72 -9.46 13.34
C PHE A 51 6.28 -10.69 14.14
N PHE A 52 7.16 -11.66 14.38
CA PHE A 52 6.82 -12.83 15.20
C PHE A 52 6.80 -12.54 16.71
N GLU A 53 7.42 -11.45 17.18
CA GLU A 53 7.29 -10.99 18.56
C GLU A 53 5.93 -10.35 18.84
N ASP A 54 5.51 -9.38 18.01
CA ASP A 54 4.20 -8.73 18.13
C ASP A 54 3.70 -8.24 16.74
N PRO A 55 2.92 -9.08 16.02
CA PRO A 55 2.40 -8.73 14.70
C PRO A 55 1.49 -7.49 14.70
N ASP A 56 0.76 -7.25 15.78
CA ASP A 56 -0.23 -6.17 15.87
C ASP A 56 0.46 -4.82 16.11
N ALA A 57 1.48 -4.80 16.99
CA ALA A 57 2.32 -3.62 17.16
C ALA A 57 3.02 -3.24 15.85
N GLU A 58 3.47 -4.24 15.09
CA GLU A 58 4.13 -4.04 13.80
C GLU A 58 3.17 -3.45 12.76
N ARG A 59 1.94 -3.97 12.66
CA ARG A 59 0.86 -3.39 11.84
C ARG A 59 0.52 -1.96 12.24
N GLN A 60 0.47 -1.66 13.54
CA GLN A 60 0.20 -0.31 14.01
C GLN A 60 1.35 0.65 13.65
N ARG A 61 2.60 0.21 13.81
CA ARG A 61 3.81 0.99 13.52
C ARG A 61 3.90 1.38 12.04
N THR A 62 3.50 0.50 11.14
CA THR A 62 3.51 0.74 9.69
C THR A 62 2.23 1.38 9.16
N GLY A 63 1.24 1.62 10.02
CA GLY A 63 -0.04 2.19 9.63
C GLY A 63 -0.92 1.21 8.85
N LEU A 64 -0.69 -0.10 8.97
CA LEU A 64 -1.46 -1.19 8.37
C LEU A 64 -2.56 -1.74 9.31
N SER A 65 -2.86 -1.03 10.41
CA SER A 65 -3.92 -1.46 11.33
C SER A 65 -5.27 -1.46 10.63
N GLU A 66 -6.06 -2.54 10.80
CA GLU A 66 -7.37 -2.68 10.16
C GLU A 66 -8.33 -1.56 10.58
N GLY A 67 -8.51 -0.57 9.72
CA GLY A 67 -9.47 0.51 9.91
C GLY A 67 -10.67 0.39 8.96
N GLY A 68 -11.64 -0.41 9.37
CA GLY A 68 -13.05 -0.15 9.06
C GLY A 68 -13.67 -0.82 7.82
N PRO A 69 -15.01 -0.90 7.80
CA PRO A 69 -15.78 -1.70 6.87
C PRO A 69 -15.57 -1.27 5.41
N SER A 70 -15.38 -2.28 4.55
CA SER A 70 -15.34 -2.13 3.09
C SER A 70 -16.53 -1.28 2.59
N PRO A 71 -16.30 -0.21 1.81
CA PRO A 71 -17.38 0.63 1.36
C PRO A 71 -18.27 -0.17 0.41
N LYS A 72 -19.53 -0.37 0.80
CA LYS A 72 -20.58 -0.75 -0.15
C LYS A 72 -20.63 0.35 -1.21
N ALA A 73 -20.53 -0.04 -2.48
CA ALA A 73 -20.66 0.86 -3.61
C ALA A 73 -22.01 1.61 -3.53
N SER A 74 -22.01 2.80 -2.93
CA SER A 74 -23.05 3.80 -3.17
C SER A 74 -22.73 4.45 -4.51
N GLY A 75 -23.74 4.61 -5.36
CA GLY A 75 -23.63 5.29 -6.65
C GLY A 75 -23.39 6.79 -6.50
N ASP A 76 -22.29 7.15 -5.84
CA ASP A 76 -21.92 8.53 -5.53
C ASP A 76 -21.10 9.13 -6.68
N LEU A 77 -21.36 10.40 -6.97
CA LEU A 77 -20.59 11.20 -7.95
C LEU A 77 -19.12 11.31 -7.53
N CYS A 78 -18.22 11.48 -8.49
CA CYS A 78 -16.81 11.74 -8.20
C CYS A 78 -16.63 12.98 -7.30
N GLY A 79 -15.88 12.90 -6.21
CA GLY A 79 -15.66 14.01 -5.28
C GLY A 79 -14.81 15.18 -5.80
N VAL A 80 -14.26 15.08 -7.01
CA VAL A 80 -13.45 16.15 -7.65
C VAL A 80 -14.19 16.78 -8.82
N CYS A 81 -14.63 15.96 -9.79
CA CYS A 81 -15.30 16.47 -10.99
C CYS A 81 -16.83 16.48 -10.87
N PHE A 82 -17.40 15.87 -9.83
CA PHE A 82 -18.85 15.75 -9.60
C PHE A 82 -19.62 15.06 -10.73
N VAL A 83 -18.93 14.28 -11.56
CA VAL A 83 -19.52 13.49 -12.67
C VAL A 83 -19.76 12.05 -12.21
N ASP A 84 -20.88 11.46 -12.62
CA ASP A 84 -21.14 10.02 -12.51
C ASP A 84 -20.26 9.29 -13.55
N PRO A 85 -19.29 8.46 -13.11
CA PRO A 85 -18.41 7.78 -14.05
C PRO A 85 -19.10 6.63 -14.81
N GLY A 86 -20.32 6.22 -14.45
CA GLY A 86 -20.99 5.04 -15.02
C GLY A 86 -20.27 3.70 -14.73
N VAL A 87 -19.19 3.76 -13.96
CA VAL A 87 -18.38 2.64 -13.47
C VAL A 87 -18.06 2.88 -11.99
N PRO A 88 -17.78 1.83 -11.19
CA PRO A 88 -17.44 2.00 -9.78
C PRO A 88 -16.25 2.95 -9.60
N VAL A 89 -16.46 4.03 -8.85
CA VAL A 89 -15.42 4.96 -8.43
C VAL A 89 -14.45 4.25 -7.46
N LEU A 90 -13.15 4.43 -7.67
CA LEU A 90 -12.12 3.83 -6.81
C LEU A 90 -12.03 4.64 -5.52
N SER A 91 -12.26 3.97 -4.38
CA SER A 91 -11.99 4.53 -3.05
C SER A 91 -10.49 4.74 -2.88
N CYS A 92 -10.10 5.85 -2.27
CA CYS A 92 -8.73 6.04 -1.79
C CYS A 92 -8.37 4.94 -0.79
N GLU A 93 -7.17 4.37 -0.87
CA GLU A 93 -6.67 3.37 0.10
C GLU A 93 -6.66 3.92 1.55
N GLN A 94 -6.57 5.25 1.71
CA GLN A 94 -6.71 5.93 3.01
C GLN A 94 -8.14 5.87 3.59
N HIS A 95 -9.13 5.39 2.84
CA HIS A 95 -10.45 5.06 3.40
C HIS A 95 -10.34 4.02 4.51
N LEU A 96 -9.31 3.16 4.47
CA LEU A 96 -9.02 2.18 5.50
C LEU A 96 -8.30 2.76 6.73
N LEU A 97 -7.88 4.03 6.68
CA LEU A 97 -7.08 4.66 7.75
C LEU A 97 -7.87 5.69 8.56
N LYS A 98 -9.05 6.08 8.09
CA LYS A 98 -9.90 7.06 8.76
C LYS A 98 -11.33 6.55 8.84
N GLN A 99 -11.93 6.63 10.03
CA GLN A 99 -13.35 6.32 10.27
C GLN A 99 -14.34 7.22 9.50
N GLU A 100 -13.84 8.20 8.75
CA GLU A 100 -14.66 9.11 7.95
C GLU A 100 -14.68 8.67 6.49
N ARG A 101 -15.88 8.68 5.87
CA ARG A 101 -16.08 8.36 4.46
C ARG A 101 -15.19 9.23 3.59
N HIS A 102 -14.07 8.67 3.13
CA HIS A 102 -13.27 9.34 2.12
C HIS A 102 -14.06 9.40 0.81
N PRO A 103 -14.14 10.56 0.13
CA PRO A 103 -14.82 10.66 -1.15
C PRO A 103 -14.19 9.71 -2.17
N SER A 104 -15.03 9.20 -3.06
CA SER A 104 -14.64 8.31 -4.15
C SER A 104 -14.36 9.13 -5.41
N PHE A 105 -13.40 8.69 -6.22
CA PHE A 105 -12.96 9.46 -7.38
C PHE A 105 -13.01 8.63 -8.67
N CYS A 106 -13.30 9.29 -9.79
CA CYS A 106 -13.25 8.64 -11.10
C CYS A 106 -11.79 8.39 -11.51
N LYS A 107 -11.61 7.45 -12.45
CA LYS A 107 -10.30 7.07 -12.99
C LYS A 107 -9.51 8.26 -13.53
N ASP A 108 -10.17 9.22 -14.17
CA ASP A 108 -9.49 10.37 -14.77
C ASP A 108 -8.94 11.33 -13.72
N CYS A 109 -9.69 11.61 -12.65
CA CYS A 109 -9.21 12.41 -11.53
C CYS A 109 -8.05 11.72 -10.80
N TRP A 110 -8.10 10.40 -10.64
CA TRP A 110 -6.98 9.63 -10.09
C TRP A 110 -5.73 9.71 -10.96
N ARG A 111 -5.88 9.54 -12.28
CA ARG A 111 -4.76 9.67 -13.22
C ARG A 111 -4.11 11.04 -13.12
N GLN A 112 -4.91 12.11 -13.19
CA GLN A 112 -4.39 13.47 -13.08
C GLN A 112 -3.64 13.71 -11.77
N TYR A 113 -4.16 13.20 -10.65
CA TYR A 113 -3.47 13.29 -9.37
C TYR A 113 -2.12 12.57 -9.38
N LEU A 114 -2.04 11.36 -9.93
CA LEU A 114 -0.78 10.62 -10.01
C LEU A 114 0.23 11.27 -10.96
N GLU A 115 -0.23 11.81 -12.09
CA GLU A 115 0.63 12.44 -13.10
C GLU A 115 1.17 13.79 -12.65
N HIS A 116 0.38 14.58 -11.91
CA HIS A 116 0.73 15.96 -11.57
C HIS A 116 0.96 16.22 -10.08
N GLY A 117 0.41 15.39 -9.19
CA GLY A 117 0.49 15.60 -7.74
C GLY A 117 1.55 14.76 -7.03
N VAL A 118 2.05 13.70 -7.66
CA VAL A 118 3.03 12.76 -7.04
C VAL A 118 4.42 12.85 -7.68
N LEU A 119 4.52 13.38 -8.90
CA LEU A 119 5.77 13.49 -9.68
C LEU A 119 6.43 14.88 -9.63
N GLU A 120 5.99 15.78 -8.74
CA GLU A 120 6.65 17.07 -8.46
C GLU A 120 7.58 17.00 -7.25
#